data_AF-A0A2V5Z786-F1
#
_entry.id   AF-A0A2V5Z786-F1
#
_cell.length_a   1.000
_cell.length_b   1.000
_cell.length_c   1.000
_cell.angle_alpha   90.00
_cell.angle_beta   90.00
_cell.angle_gamma   90.00
#
_symmetry.space_group_name_H-M   'P 1'
#
loop_
_entity.id
_entity.type
_entity.pdbx_description
1 polymer ?
#
loop_
_entity_poly.entity_id
_entity_poly.type
_entity_poly.pdbx_seq_one_letter_code
_entity_poly.pdbx_strand_id
1 'polypeptide(L)'
;MPKRHNGKHCPLAVRQRIVNALANGDSKRAIARGLRVSNNTVTAIAEQEWQQVDARKQRIVAQCERNATLAADQLAERLETEKLSANQLVPVFGVSVDKMLALTGQGPCLQIANVIMPTPEEKAQREAIDQKLDEITRRLRDAAQTREDSRQRKLNEAGRVAVTDHQVIPIRD
;
A
#
# COMPACT_ATOMS: atom_id res chain seq x y z
N MET A 1 -7.50 -34.06 30.23
CA MET A 1 -7.67 -33.64 28.82
C MET A 1 -8.02 -32.16 28.76
N PRO A 2 -7.43 -31.34 27.86
CA PRO A 2 -7.83 -29.95 27.72
C PRO A 2 -9.29 -29.86 27.25
N LYS A 3 -10.09 -29.09 27.98
CA LYS A 3 -11.53 -28.92 27.75
C LYS A 3 -11.71 -28.27 26.37
N ARG A 4 -12.12 -29.05 25.36
CA ARG A 4 -12.37 -28.54 24.01
C ARG A 4 -13.49 -27.51 24.10
N HIS A 5 -13.17 -26.23 23.90
CA HIS A 5 -14.17 -25.19 23.81
C HIS A 5 -14.99 -25.42 22.54
N ASN A 6 -16.22 -25.90 22.71
CA ASN A 6 -17.07 -26.27 21.60
C ASN A 6 -18.16 -25.20 21.48
N GLY A 7 -18.15 -24.42 20.39
CA GLY A 7 -19.17 -23.41 20.12
C GLY A 7 -20.60 -23.96 20.26
N LYS A 8 -20.78 -25.26 19.99
CA LYS A 8 -22.03 -26.04 20.14
C LYS A 8 -22.73 -25.93 21.50
N HIS A 9 -22.01 -25.71 22.60
CA HIS A 9 -22.61 -25.56 23.94
C HIS A 9 -22.85 -24.09 24.33
N CYS A 10 -22.53 -23.14 23.46
CA CYS A 10 -22.83 -21.73 23.69
C CYS A 10 -24.33 -21.49 23.49
N PRO A 11 -25.03 -20.82 24.44
CA PRO A 11 -26.42 -20.42 24.25
C PRO A 11 -26.62 -19.65 22.94
N LEU A 12 -27.71 -19.94 22.23
CA LEU A 12 -28.00 -19.35 20.91
C LEU A 12 -27.94 -17.82 20.91
N ALA A 13 -28.45 -17.17 21.96
CA ALA A 13 -28.40 -15.72 22.09
C ALA A 13 -26.96 -15.16 22.15
N VAL A 14 -26.06 -15.84 22.87
CA VAL A 14 -24.65 -15.44 22.97
C VAL A 14 -23.92 -15.69 21.66
N ARG A 15 -24.19 -16.84 21.03
CA ARG A 15 -23.68 -17.18 19.69
C ARG A 15 -24.07 -16.13 18.65
N GLN A 16 -25.35 -15.73 18.60
CA GLN A 16 -25.81 -14.70 17.69
C GLN A 16 -25.13 -13.36 17.97
N ARG A 17 -24.95 -12.97 19.24
CA ARG A 17 -24.22 -11.75 19.59
C ARG A 17 -22.77 -11.78 19.12
N ILE A 18 -22.09 -12.93 19.21
CA ILE A 18 -20.73 -13.12 18.69
C ILE A 18 -20.71 -12.93 17.18
N VAL A 19 -21.62 -13.58 16.43
CA VAL A 19 -21.74 -13.44 14.97
C VAL A 19 -21.98 -11.98 14.59
N ASN A 20 -22.85 -11.28 15.31
CA ASN A 20 -23.14 -9.87 15.06
C ASN A 20 -21.88 -9.00 15.26
N ALA A 21 -21.16 -9.21 16.35
CA ALA A 21 -19.95 -8.44 16.66
C ALA A 21 -18.81 -8.74 15.67
N LEU A 22 -18.64 -10.01 15.26
CA LEU A 22 -17.69 -10.40 14.21
C LEU A 22 -18.04 -9.74 12.86
N ALA A 23 -19.32 -9.67 12.51
CA ALA A 23 -19.77 -8.99 11.30
C ALA A 23 -19.56 -7.47 11.36
N ASN A 24 -19.61 -6.87 12.56
CA ASN A 24 -19.35 -5.44 12.77
C ASN A 24 -17.85 -5.07 12.69
N GLY A 25 -16.96 -6.07 12.67
CA GLY A 25 -15.51 -5.90 12.63
C GLY A 25 -14.82 -5.92 13.99
N ASP A 26 -15.53 -6.30 15.06
CA ASP A 26 -14.94 -6.33 16.40
C ASP A 26 -13.88 -7.43 16.52
N SER A 27 -12.77 -7.14 17.20
CA SER A 27 -11.71 -8.14 17.43
C SER A 27 -12.20 -9.27 18.34
N LYS A 28 -11.76 -10.51 18.08
CA LYS A 28 -12.12 -11.68 18.89
C LYS A 28 -11.84 -11.47 20.39
N ARG A 29 -10.75 -10.77 20.74
CA ARG A 29 -10.40 -10.39 22.12
C ARG A 29 -11.38 -9.39 22.74
N ALA A 30 -11.83 -8.39 21.99
CA ALA A 30 -12.82 -7.43 22.46
C ALA A 30 -14.17 -8.11 22.71
N ILE A 31 -14.61 -8.96 21.77
CA ILE A 31 -15.84 -9.75 21.88
C ILE A 31 -15.79 -10.67 23.11
N ALA A 32 -14.68 -11.40 23.29
CA ALA A 32 -14.49 -12.29 24.42
C ALA A 32 -14.63 -11.57 25.77
N ARG A 33 -14.01 -10.38 25.91
CA ARG A 33 -14.14 -9.56 27.12
C ARG A 33 -15.55 -9.02 27.31
N GLY A 34 -16.18 -8.48 26.26
CA GLY A 34 -17.51 -7.87 26.33
C GLY A 34 -18.62 -8.86 26.62
N LEU A 35 -18.53 -10.08 26.08
CA LEU A 35 -19.54 -11.14 26.25
C LEU A 35 -19.18 -12.15 27.34
N ARG A 36 -18.05 -11.98 28.03
CA ARG A 36 -17.54 -12.88 29.07
C ARG A 36 -17.44 -14.34 28.61
N VAL A 37 -16.94 -14.55 27.40
CA VAL A 37 -16.69 -15.88 26.81
C VAL A 37 -15.20 -16.07 26.55
N SER A 38 -14.74 -17.32 26.48
CA SER A 38 -13.34 -17.59 26.14
C SER A 38 -13.05 -17.22 24.68
N ASN A 39 -11.82 -16.76 24.41
CA ASN A 39 -11.38 -16.43 23.06
C ASN A 39 -11.49 -17.65 22.11
N ASN A 40 -11.26 -18.85 22.63
CA ASN A 40 -11.41 -20.11 21.90
C ASN A 40 -12.87 -20.36 21.46
N THR A 41 -13.85 -20.00 22.29
CA THR A 41 -15.28 -20.09 21.90
C THR A 41 -15.62 -19.13 20.77
N VAL A 42 -15.09 -17.90 20.81
CA VAL A 42 -15.28 -16.92 19.73
C VAL A 42 -14.66 -17.39 18.43
N THR A 43 -13.44 -17.96 18.49
CA THR A 43 -12.78 -18.57 17.32
C THR A 43 -13.59 -19.74 16.76
N ALA A 44 -14.06 -20.66 17.61
CA ALA A 44 -14.86 -21.79 17.17
C ALA A 44 -16.17 -21.36 16.48
N ILE A 45 -16.83 -20.30 16.98
CA ILE A 45 -18.04 -19.76 16.33
C ILE A 45 -17.70 -19.05 15.02
N ALA A 46 -16.61 -18.28 14.99
CA ALA A 46 -16.16 -17.62 13.77
C ALA A 46 -15.88 -18.62 12.63
N GLU A 47 -15.30 -19.78 12.97
CA GLU A 47 -15.01 -20.87 12.02
C GLU A 47 -16.27 -21.66 11.64
N GLN A 48 -17.18 -21.91 12.58
CA GLN A 48 -18.41 -22.67 12.30
C GLN A 48 -19.45 -21.89 11.51
N GLU A 49 -19.52 -20.57 11.71
CA GLU A 49 -20.58 -19.70 11.16
C GLU A 49 -20.02 -18.65 10.21
N TRP A 50 -18.88 -18.95 9.58
CA TRP A 50 -18.20 -18.03 8.66
C TRP A 50 -19.13 -17.49 7.56
N GLN A 51 -20.01 -18.34 7.02
CA GLN A 51 -20.99 -17.95 5.99
C GLN A 51 -22.00 -16.92 6.49
N GLN A 52 -22.47 -17.06 7.74
CA GLN A 52 -23.42 -16.11 8.32
C GLN A 52 -22.76 -14.77 8.62
N VAL A 53 -21.51 -14.80 9.10
CA VAL A 53 -20.72 -13.58 9.31
C VAL A 53 -20.51 -12.88 7.97
N ASP A 54 -20.12 -13.61 6.92
CA ASP A 54 -19.87 -13.04 5.60
C ASP A 54 -21.13 -12.44 4.96
N ALA A 55 -22.24 -13.20 4.91
CA ALA A 55 -23.51 -12.71 4.42
C ALA A 55 -24.02 -11.47 5.19
N ARG A 56 -23.67 -11.36 6.47
CA ARG A 56 -24.00 -10.17 7.27
C ARG A 56 -23.09 -9.00 6.97
N LYS A 57 -21.78 -9.21 6.79
CA LYS A 57 -20.86 -8.17 6.34
C LYS A 57 -21.30 -7.59 5.00
N GLN A 58 -21.65 -8.42 4.03
CA GLN A 58 -22.17 -7.99 2.73
C GLN A 58 -23.42 -7.11 2.87
N ARG A 59 -24.37 -7.50 3.73
CA ARG A 59 -25.57 -6.67 4.01
C ARG A 59 -25.22 -5.31 4.63
N ILE A 60 -24.27 -5.27 5.56
CA ILE A 60 -23.81 -4.02 6.19
C ILE A 60 -23.12 -3.13 5.13
N VAL A 61 -22.27 -3.70 4.28
CA VAL A 61 -21.62 -2.99 3.16
C VAL A 61 -22.67 -2.35 2.26
N ALA A 62 -23.65 -3.12 1.80
CA ALA A 62 -24.71 -2.59 0.93
C ALA A 62 -25.55 -1.50 1.61
N GLN A 63 -25.73 -1.56 2.93
CA GLN A 63 -26.42 -0.50 3.68
C GLN A 63 -25.56 0.76 3.80
N CYS A 64 -24.26 0.60 4.09
CA CYS A 64 -23.32 1.71 4.15
C CYS A 64 -23.18 2.41 2.80
N GLU A 65 -23.14 1.66 1.69
CA GLU A 65 -23.13 2.21 0.34
C GLU A 65 -24.37 3.09 0.09
N ARG A 66 -25.58 2.55 0.32
CA ARG A 66 -26.82 3.32 0.16
C ARG A 66 -26.85 4.59 1.03
N ASN A 67 -26.43 4.48 2.29
CA ASN A 67 -26.40 5.62 3.21
C ASN A 67 -25.40 6.68 2.75
N ALA A 68 -24.22 6.26 2.26
CA ALA A 68 -23.21 7.16 1.74
C ALA A 68 -23.69 7.89 0.48
N THR A 69 -24.30 7.17 -0.47
CA THR A 69 -24.88 7.80 -1.68
C THR A 69 -25.92 8.85 -1.31
N LEU A 70 -26.90 8.51 -0.47
CA LEU A 70 -27.94 9.46 -0.07
C LEU A 70 -27.39 10.69 0.67
N ALA A 71 -26.39 10.48 1.55
CA ALA A 71 -25.76 11.59 2.26
C ALA A 71 -24.94 12.48 1.30
N ALA A 72 -24.27 11.89 0.31
CA ALA A 72 -23.51 12.62 -0.71
C ALA A 72 -24.44 13.46 -1.61
N ASP A 73 -25.55 12.89 -2.07
CA ASP A 73 -26.52 13.59 -2.92
C ASP A 73 -27.11 14.82 -2.18
N GLN A 74 -27.50 14.64 -0.91
CA GLN A 74 -28.02 15.73 -0.09
C GLN A 74 -26.95 16.78 0.26
N LEU A 75 -25.69 16.38 0.38
CA LEU A 75 -24.58 17.31 0.56
C LEU A 75 -24.33 18.12 -0.71
N ALA A 76 -24.36 17.49 -1.88
CA ALA A 76 -24.17 18.15 -3.18
C ALA A 76 -25.26 19.21 -3.41
N GLU A 77 -26.53 18.87 -3.21
CA GLU A 77 -27.65 19.80 -3.35
C GLU A 77 -27.50 21.04 -2.44
N ARG A 78 -27.02 20.84 -1.20
CA ARG A 78 -26.81 21.96 -0.26
C ARG A 78 -25.59 22.82 -0.59
N LEU A 79 -24.57 22.24 -1.21
CA LEU A 79 -23.42 22.99 -1.72
C LEU A 79 -23.83 23.87 -2.91
N GLU A 80 -24.62 23.32 -3.85
CA GLU A 80 -25.11 24.05 -5.03
C GLU A 80 -26.06 25.20 -4.67
N THR A 81 -26.86 25.04 -3.63
CA THR A 81 -27.87 26.03 -3.21
C THR A 81 -27.32 27.10 -2.24
N GLU A 82 -26.02 27.10 -1.93
CA GLU A 82 -25.35 27.96 -0.93
C GLU A 82 -25.99 27.95 0.49
N LYS A 83 -26.88 27.00 0.76
CA LYS A 83 -27.58 26.84 2.05
C LYS A 83 -26.84 25.81 2.90
N LEU A 84 -25.97 26.24 3.81
CA LEU A 84 -25.26 25.28 4.67
C LEU A 84 -25.61 25.35 6.15
N SER A 85 -26.16 24.23 6.61
CA SER A 85 -25.58 23.45 7.71
C SER A 85 -25.92 21.98 7.49
N ALA A 86 -24.92 21.20 7.11
CA ALA A 86 -25.02 19.77 6.84
C ALA A 86 -24.32 18.94 7.93
N ASN A 87 -24.31 19.46 9.15
CA ASN A 87 -23.48 18.97 10.25
C ASN A 87 -23.72 17.49 10.61
N GLN A 88 -24.91 16.95 10.32
CA GLN A 88 -25.23 15.54 10.54
C GLN A 88 -24.95 14.65 9.32
N LEU A 89 -24.96 15.21 8.10
CA LEU A 89 -24.74 14.46 6.86
C LEU A 89 -23.26 14.14 6.65
N VAL A 90 -22.36 15.07 6.99
CA VAL A 90 -20.91 14.85 6.85
C VAL A 90 -20.43 13.66 7.69
N PRO A 91 -20.77 13.53 9.00
CA PRO A 91 -20.43 12.34 9.77
C PRO A 91 -21.09 11.07 9.25
N VAL A 92 -22.35 11.12 8.81
CA VAL A 92 -23.05 9.94 8.26
C VAL A 92 -22.36 9.44 6.99
N PHE A 93 -22.00 10.36 6.09
CA PHE A 93 -21.25 10.05 4.88
C PHE A 93 -19.89 9.42 5.22
N GLY A 94 -19.08 10.12 6.04
CA GLY A 94 -17.74 9.65 6.42
C GLY A 94 -17.75 8.29 7.10
N VAL A 95 -18.59 8.10 8.12
CA VAL A 95 -18.67 6.83 8.87
C VAL A 95 -19.17 5.69 7.98
N SER A 96 -20.09 5.95 7.05
CA SER A 96 -20.59 4.93 6.13
C SER A 96 -19.51 4.49 5.13
N VAL A 97 -18.76 5.45 4.57
CA VAL A 97 -17.61 5.17 3.70
C VAL A 97 -16.52 4.40 4.45
N ASP A 98 -16.15 4.85 5.65
CA ASP A 98 -15.14 4.18 6.48
C ASP A 98 -15.53 2.73 6.80
N LYS A 99 -16.81 2.50 7.16
CA LYS A 99 -17.30 1.15 7.46
C LYS A 99 -17.30 0.26 6.21
N MET A 100 -17.68 0.81 5.05
CA MET A 100 -17.62 0.10 3.77
C MET A 100 -16.19 -0.31 3.42
N LEU A 101 -15.24 0.63 3.49
CA LEU A 101 -13.83 0.38 3.21
C LEU A 101 -13.20 -0.63 4.19
N ALA A 102 -13.55 -0.53 5.48
CA ALA A 102 -13.08 -1.47 6.49
C ALA A 102 -13.58 -2.90 6.27
N LEU A 103 -14.85 -3.07 5.85
CA LEU A 103 -15.44 -4.39 5.65
C LEU A 103 -15.04 -5.04 4.31
N THR A 104 -14.76 -4.25 3.29
CA THR A 104 -14.29 -4.70 1.97
C THR A 104 -12.77 -4.90 1.91
N GLY A 105 -12.03 -4.49 2.95
CA GLY A 105 -10.58 -4.57 2.99
C GLY A 105 -9.86 -3.54 2.11
N GLN A 106 -10.57 -2.51 1.66
CA GLN A 106 -10.07 -1.43 0.82
C GLN A 106 -9.69 -0.16 1.61
N GLY A 107 -9.87 -0.16 2.93
CA GLY A 107 -9.43 0.94 3.79
C GLY A 107 -7.90 1.01 3.89
N PRO A 108 -7.34 2.15 4.33
CA PRO A 108 -5.91 2.25 4.64
C PRO A 108 -5.58 1.22 5.72
N CYS A 109 -5.03 0.09 5.30
CA CYS A 109 -4.61 -0.95 6.21
C CYS A 109 -3.26 -0.54 6.79
N LEU A 110 -3.12 -0.66 8.11
CA LEU A 110 -1.84 -0.46 8.78
C LEU A 110 -0.95 -1.64 8.39
N GLN A 111 -0.21 -1.49 7.28
CA GLN A 111 0.72 -2.50 6.79
C GLN A 111 1.97 -2.49 7.68
N ILE A 112 1.98 -3.33 8.70
CA ILE A 112 3.16 -3.56 9.53
C ILE A 112 4.09 -4.49 8.73
N ALA A 113 5.02 -3.90 7.97
CA ALA A 113 6.11 -4.64 7.38
C ALA A 113 7.15 -4.96 8.46
N ASN A 114 7.32 -6.23 8.81
CA ASN A 114 8.43 -6.67 9.64
C ASN A 114 9.71 -6.63 8.80
N VAL A 115 10.40 -5.49 8.80
CA VAL A 115 11.70 -5.38 8.14
C VAL A 115 12.74 -6.05 9.04
N ILE A 116 13.19 -7.23 8.62
CA ILE A 116 14.32 -7.91 9.26
C ILE A 116 15.56 -7.06 8.98
N MET A 117 16.08 -6.41 10.01
CA MET A 117 17.34 -5.68 9.91
C MET A 117 18.47 -6.71 9.69
N PRO A 118 19.34 -6.50 8.70
CA PRO A 118 20.46 -7.40 8.46
C PRO A 118 21.37 -7.44 9.69
N THR A 119 21.95 -8.59 9.94
CA THR A 119 22.93 -8.77 11.00
C THR A 119 24.19 -7.92 10.73
N PRO A 120 25.01 -7.62 11.75
CA PRO A 120 26.24 -6.85 11.55
C PRO A 120 27.17 -7.45 10.49
N GLU A 121 27.23 -8.79 10.41
CA GLU A 121 28.03 -9.52 9.42
C GLU A 121 27.49 -9.32 8.00
N GLU A 122 26.16 -9.45 7.82
CA GLU A 122 25.51 -9.21 6.53
C GLU A 122 25.64 -7.75 6.08
N LYS A 123 25.66 -6.80 7.03
CA LYS A 123 25.89 -5.39 6.73
C LYS A 123 27.30 -5.16 6.19
N ALA A 124 28.32 -5.74 6.84
CA ALA A 124 29.71 -5.65 6.37
C ALA A 124 29.89 -6.29 4.99
N GLN A 125 29.21 -7.40 4.70
CA GLN A 125 29.22 -8.02 3.38
C GLN A 125 28.62 -7.10 2.29
N ARG A 126 27.51 -6.41 2.61
CA ARG A 126 26.91 -5.44 1.69
C ARG A 126 27.82 -4.25 1.43
N GLU A 127 28.42 -3.68 2.47
CA GLU A 127 29.38 -2.57 2.33
C GLU A 127 30.59 -2.97 1.47
N ALA A 128 31.08 -4.21 1.61
CA ALA A 128 32.16 -4.72 0.76
C ALA A 128 31.73 -4.92 -0.72
N ILE A 129 30.46 -5.25 -0.97
CA ILE A 129 29.91 -5.33 -2.33
C ILE A 129 29.78 -3.92 -2.92
N ASP A 130 29.24 -2.97 -2.17
CA ASP A 130 29.06 -1.59 -2.60
C ASP A 130 30.41 -0.96 -2.99
N GLN A 131 31.45 -1.16 -2.18
CA GLN A 131 32.81 -0.72 -2.51
C GLN A 131 33.35 -1.30 -3.82
N LYS A 132 33.05 -2.57 -4.11
CA LYS A 132 33.45 -3.20 -5.39
C LYS A 132 32.69 -2.60 -6.57
N LEU A 133 31.40 -2.29 -6.39
CA LEU A 133 30.60 -1.67 -7.44
C LEU A 133 31.04 -0.24 -7.72
N ASP A 134 31.44 0.52 -6.70
CA ASP A 134 31.99 1.86 -6.86
C ASP A 134 33.32 1.84 -7.61
N GLU A 135 34.19 0.88 -7.30
CA GLU A 135 35.46 0.67 -8.01
C GLU A 135 35.23 0.39 -9.51
N ILE A 136 34.28 -0.50 -9.82
CA ILE A 136 33.91 -0.82 -11.21
C ILE A 136 33.36 0.44 -11.91
N THR A 137 32.47 1.16 -11.23
CA THR A 137 31.87 2.39 -11.76
C THR A 137 32.93 3.44 -12.08
N ARG A 138 33.93 3.61 -11.22
CA ARG A 138 35.07 4.49 -11.46
C ARG A 138 35.85 4.08 -12.69
N ARG A 139 36.25 2.81 -12.79
CA ARG A 139 37.00 2.29 -13.95
C ARG A 139 36.26 2.47 -15.27
N LEU A 140 34.95 2.27 -15.26
CA LEU A 140 34.13 2.47 -16.46
C LEU A 140 34.07 3.94 -16.88
N ARG A 141 33.98 4.88 -15.93
CA ARG A 141 34.06 6.32 -16.24
C ARG A 141 35.42 6.70 -16.81
N ASP A 142 36.50 6.26 -16.19
CA ASP A 142 37.86 6.58 -16.65
C ASP A 142 38.11 6.02 -18.06
N ALA A 143 37.65 4.80 -18.32
CA ALA A 143 37.74 4.19 -19.64
C ALA A 143 36.88 4.92 -20.69
N ALA A 144 35.69 5.39 -20.32
CA ALA A 144 34.84 6.18 -21.20
C ALA A 144 35.49 7.54 -21.55
N GLN A 145 36.05 8.23 -20.55
CA GLN A 145 36.74 9.50 -20.75
C GLN A 145 37.96 9.34 -21.67
N THR A 146 38.76 8.29 -21.45
CA THR A 146 39.95 8.01 -22.27
C THR A 146 39.57 7.75 -23.74
N ARG A 147 38.45 7.06 -23.98
CA ARG A 147 37.93 6.82 -25.33
C ARG A 147 37.45 8.11 -25.99
N GLU A 148 36.76 8.96 -25.26
CA GLU A 148 36.28 10.25 -25.76
C GLU A 148 37.46 11.18 -26.11
N ASP A 149 38.44 11.31 -25.21
CA ASP A 149 39.65 12.11 -25.44
C ASP A 149 40.42 11.62 -26.68
N SER A 150 40.52 10.30 -26.86
CA SER A 150 41.16 9.68 -28.04
C SER A 150 40.39 9.97 -29.33
N ARG A 151 39.04 9.98 -29.27
CA ARG A 151 38.18 10.33 -30.40
C ARG A 151 38.33 11.79 -30.78
N GLN A 152 38.38 12.68 -29.78
CA GLN A 152 38.52 14.13 -29.98
C GLN A 152 39.89 14.50 -30.54
N ARG A 153 40.97 13.83 -30.12
CA ARG A 153 42.29 13.96 -30.73
C ARG A 153 42.28 13.57 -32.21
N LYS A 154 41.69 12.43 -32.57
CA LYS A 154 41.57 11.99 -33.97
C LYS A 154 40.76 12.97 -34.83
N LEU A 155 39.67 13.53 -34.29
CA LEU A 155 38.87 14.55 -34.96
C LEU A 155 39.68 15.85 -35.21
N ASN A 156 40.45 16.30 -34.21
CA ASN A 156 41.28 17.50 -34.34
C ASN A 156 42.45 17.31 -35.32
N GLU A 157 43.05 16.11 -35.36
CA GLU A 157 44.10 15.77 -36.33
C GLU A 157 43.54 15.69 -37.76
N ALA A 158 42.38 15.05 -37.96
CA ALA A 158 41.70 15.00 -39.26
C ALA A 158 41.30 16.39 -39.77
N GLY A 159 40.84 17.28 -38.87
CA GLY A 159 40.53 18.67 -39.20
C GLY A 159 41.75 19.51 -39.60
N ARG A 160 42.93 19.21 -39.04
CA ARG A 160 44.19 19.90 -39.40
C ARG A 160 44.69 19.52 -40.79
N VAL A 161 44.53 18.26 -41.20
CA VAL A 161 44.98 17.77 -42.53
C VAL A 161 44.14 18.37 -43.66
N ALA A 162 42.84 18.62 -43.43
CA ALA A 162 41.96 19.23 -44.44
C ALA A 162 42.27 20.71 -44.74
N VAL A 163 42.90 21.44 -43.81
CA VAL A 163 43.23 22.87 -44.00
C VAL A 163 44.53 23.06 -44.80
N THR A 164 45.42 22.05 -44.81
CA THR A 164 46.70 22.12 -45.53
C THR A 164 46.61 21.85 -47.04
N ASP A 165 45.50 21.32 -47.55
CA ASP A 165 45.29 21.05 -48.99
C ASP A 165 44.68 22.22 -49.79
N HIS A 166 44.60 23.42 -49.20
CA HIS A 166 44.22 24.66 -49.89
C HIS A 166 45.39 25.65 -49.91
N GLN A 167 46.49 25.31 -50.57
CA GLN A 167 47.50 26.28 -50.97
C GLN A 167 47.55 26.48 -52.49
N VAL A 168 46.88 27.57 -52.89
CA VAL A 168 47.31 28.58 -53.86
C VAL A 168 47.85 28.10 -55.22
N ILE A 169 46.99 28.15 -56.24
CA ILE A 169 47.42 28.27 -57.64
C ILE A 169 47.49 29.78 -57.96
N PRO A 170 48.66 30.36 -58.27
CA PRO A 170 48.76 31.76 -58.63
C PRO A 170 48.28 31.97 -60.08
N ILE A 171 47.34 32.88 -60.26
CA ILE A 171 46.91 33.38 -61.57
C ILE A 171 48.02 34.31 -62.08
N ARG A 172 48.60 33.99 -63.25
CA ARG A 172 49.51 34.86 -64.00
C ARG A 172 48.69 35.71 -64.97
N ASP A 173 48.95 37.02 -64.94
CA ASP A 173 48.53 38.01 -65.93
C ASP A 173 49.17 37.79 -67.31
#